data_AF-A0A813IJU9-F1
#
_entry.id   AF-A0A813IJU9-F1
#
_cell.length_a   1.000
_cell.length_b   1.000
_cell.length_c   1.000
_cell.angle_alpha   90.00
_cell.angle_beta   90.00
_cell.angle_gamma   90.00
#
_symmetry.space_group_name_H-M   'P 1'
#
loop_
_entity.id
_entity.type
_entity.pdbx_description
1 polymer ?
#
loop_
_entity_poly.entity_id
_entity_poly.type
_entity_poly.pdbx_seq_one_letter_code
_entity_poly.pdbx_strand_id
1 'polypeptide(L)'
;MLIFIPGGNVPNNHYESTARAIQAAAAEQELMLWVVIPAAFNRLCIIECTSTVTCAPLHSGVESALSLALAQGWVRGADSEDLWLAGHSLGGVCANTLFQAYRSASAARPYAGLILVGSYVDISGNYSLPSYPAPVLTLNAELDGLVRPGKTSVWWQQHMHIQESRGEEFAITNKPVIILPKLNHSDFCPGFDVPDDLPAEVDQVEATGIIAKSVAAFLALQMEATGVTDKLDSFELIRQQIQWTRQFLSPYLQAQSMEHSAADTMTSDEGSSPFCAEAQHLIAGLSDADDARIEVHDGFHADSKNLEHCHPNWTALEDGRLLVNSCSHTDYYPDTGQITAASEIACKMLSSDRVAQQVKAGAARPHVQCSDVNRHAVSLAEKLAAPSTLERFRKKGRGWCFLDDTHTAGNIGPIWIFKDALQLEENATCMSVTSPSLFTELDGQTYPGCHYCKFLSPAFVLDWMMTDSLKPAQIFRSSQSHKLKFETAIPKRAAMHFSLPQLSVGYQ
;
A
#
# COMPACT_ATOMS: atom_id res chain seq x y z
N MET A 1 -22.02 -5.21 21.18
CA MET A 1 -21.53 -6.56 20.79
C MET A 1 -20.51 -6.41 19.67
N LEU A 2 -19.35 -7.07 19.81
CA LEU A 2 -18.31 -7.12 18.80
C LEU A 2 -18.16 -8.56 18.28
N ILE A 3 -18.30 -8.73 16.98
CA ILE A 3 -18.08 -10.02 16.29
C ILE A 3 -16.68 -9.96 15.68
N PHE A 4 -15.73 -10.68 16.26
CA PHE A 4 -14.34 -10.66 15.83
C PHE A 4 -14.05 -11.87 14.93
N ILE A 5 -13.92 -11.65 13.63
CA ILE A 5 -13.65 -12.70 12.64
C ILE A 5 -12.13 -13.00 12.60
N PRO A 6 -11.72 -14.25 12.92
CA PRO A 6 -10.32 -14.66 12.87
C PRO A 6 -9.68 -14.50 11.48
N GLY A 7 -8.37 -14.33 11.47
CA GLY A 7 -7.54 -14.34 10.28
C GLY A 7 -7.42 -15.71 9.64
N GLY A 8 -6.86 -15.74 8.44
CA GLY A 8 -6.80 -16.95 7.63
C GLY A 8 -5.97 -18.03 8.30
N ASN A 9 -6.54 -19.23 8.48
CA ASN A 9 -5.94 -20.37 9.17
C ASN A 9 -5.58 -20.14 10.64
N VAL A 10 -6.01 -19.03 11.27
CA VAL A 10 -5.75 -18.76 12.68
C VAL A 10 -6.90 -19.32 13.52
N PRO A 11 -6.65 -20.29 14.42
CA PRO A 11 -7.69 -20.77 15.34
C PRO A 11 -8.24 -19.63 16.21
N ASN A 12 -9.55 -19.64 16.45
CA ASN A 12 -10.25 -18.55 17.15
C ASN A 12 -9.79 -18.35 18.61
N ASN A 13 -9.25 -19.39 19.26
CA ASN A 13 -8.72 -19.28 20.63
C ASN A 13 -7.50 -18.35 20.74
N HIS A 14 -6.76 -18.10 19.64
CA HIS A 14 -5.66 -17.13 19.62
C HIS A 14 -6.13 -15.66 19.70
N TYR A 15 -7.44 -15.40 19.63
CA TYR A 15 -8.01 -14.07 19.77
C TYR A 15 -8.64 -13.84 21.15
N GLU A 16 -8.65 -14.84 22.05
CA GLU A 16 -9.27 -14.71 23.37
C GLU A 16 -8.58 -13.65 24.24
N SER A 17 -7.25 -13.61 24.25
CA SER A 17 -6.48 -12.60 24.99
C SER A 17 -6.74 -11.19 24.46
N THR A 18 -6.69 -11.01 23.14
CA THR A 18 -7.01 -9.74 22.47
C THR A 18 -8.44 -9.31 22.79
N ALA A 19 -9.42 -10.20 22.68
CA ALA A 19 -10.82 -9.91 22.99
C ALA A 19 -11.02 -9.50 24.45
N ARG A 20 -10.41 -10.22 25.41
CA ARG A 20 -10.49 -9.88 26.83
C ARG A 20 -9.86 -8.52 27.14
N ALA A 21 -8.74 -8.20 26.51
CA ALA A 21 -8.10 -6.90 26.68
C ALA A 21 -8.98 -5.78 26.12
N ILE A 22 -9.58 -5.97 24.93
CA ILE A 22 -10.55 -5.01 24.36
C ILE A 22 -11.73 -4.83 25.32
N GLN A 23 -12.28 -5.90 25.90
CA GLN A 23 -13.36 -5.80 26.89
C GLN A 23 -12.95 -5.02 28.14
N ALA A 24 -11.75 -5.26 28.65
CA ALA A 24 -11.23 -4.55 29.82
C ALA A 24 -11.06 -3.05 29.52
N ALA A 25 -10.45 -2.70 28.39
CA ALA A 25 -10.29 -1.29 27.98
C ALA A 25 -11.64 -0.61 27.69
N ALA A 26 -12.61 -1.34 27.13
CA ALA A 26 -13.97 -0.83 26.94
C ALA A 26 -14.67 -0.56 28.28
N ALA A 27 -14.49 -1.42 29.28
CA ALA A 27 -15.05 -1.22 30.62
C ALA A 27 -14.46 0.01 31.33
N GLU A 28 -13.19 0.36 31.08
CA GLU A 28 -12.58 1.61 31.55
C GLU A 28 -13.26 2.86 30.96
N GLN A 29 -13.94 2.73 29.81
CA GLN A 29 -14.73 3.77 29.13
C GLN A 29 -16.25 3.63 29.41
N GLU A 30 -16.61 2.91 30.48
CA GLU A 30 -17.99 2.60 30.87
C GLU A 30 -18.82 1.87 29.80
N LEU A 31 -18.16 1.22 28.83
CA LEU A 31 -18.82 0.44 27.78
C LEU A 31 -19.02 -1.02 28.21
N MET A 32 -20.26 -1.48 28.17
CA MET A 32 -20.56 -2.91 28.29
C MET A 32 -20.34 -3.63 26.95
N LEU A 33 -19.17 -4.25 26.80
CA LEU A 33 -18.80 -4.93 25.57
C LEU A 33 -18.83 -6.46 25.71
N TRP A 34 -19.72 -7.09 24.94
CA TRP A 34 -19.64 -8.52 24.63
C TRP A 34 -18.81 -8.72 23.37
N VAL A 35 -17.95 -9.74 23.37
CA VAL A 35 -17.18 -10.15 22.19
C VAL A 35 -17.48 -11.61 21.87
N VAL A 36 -17.78 -11.91 20.61
CA VAL A 36 -17.88 -13.28 20.10
C VAL A 36 -16.84 -13.50 19.02
N ILE A 37 -16.24 -14.70 19.00
CA ILE A 37 -15.17 -15.07 18.07
C ILE A 37 -15.61 -16.34 17.34
N PRO A 38 -16.35 -16.23 16.22
CA PRO A 38 -16.81 -17.39 15.49
C PRO A 38 -15.62 -18.25 15.03
N ALA A 39 -15.77 -19.57 15.11
CA ALA A 39 -14.84 -20.48 14.48
C ALA A 39 -15.02 -20.38 12.95
N ALA A 40 -14.21 -19.54 12.31
CA ALA A 40 -14.20 -19.37 10.86
C ALA A 40 -12.97 -20.09 10.29
N PHE A 41 -13.17 -21.21 9.59
CA PHE A 41 -12.12 -21.83 8.80
C PHE A 41 -12.02 -21.13 7.45
N ASN A 42 -10.84 -21.14 6.79
CA ASN A 42 -10.65 -20.53 5.46
C ASN A 42 -11.71 -20.94 4.42
N ARG A 43 -12.32 -22.12 4.55
CA ARG A 43 -13.40 -22.57 3.65
C ARG A 43 -14.70 -21.77 3.78
N LEU A 44 -14.92 -21.08 4.90
CA LEU A 44 -16.09 -20.23 5.13
C LEU A 44 -15.84 -18.78 4.73
N CYS A 45 -14.57 -18.36 4.72
CA CYS A 45 -14.17 -17.02 4.34
C CYS A 45 -13.93 -16.96 2.82
N ILE A 46 -15.00 -16.67 2.07
CA ILE A 46 -14.94 -16.46 0.63
C ILE A 46 -14.62 -14.99 0.39
N ILE A 47 -13.41 -14.71 -0.08
CA ILE A 47 -12.87 -13.35 -0.38
C ILE A 47 -13.82 -12.56 -1.30
N GLU A 48 -14.66 -13.24 -2.06
CA GLU A 48 -15.62 -12.66 -3.01
C GLU A 48 -17.08 -12.97 -2.64
N CYS A 49 -17.46 -12.91 -1.36
CA CYS A 49 -18.86 -13.11 -0.96
C CYS A 49 -19.72 -11.84 -0.89
N THR A 50 -19.69 -10.96 -1.89
CA THR A 50 -20.46 -9.70 -1.85
C THR A 50 -22.00 -9.84 -1.97
N SER A 51 -22.55 -11.06 -1.97
CA SER A 51 -23.99 -11.33 -2.01
C SER A 51 -24.43 -12.18 -0.83
N THR A 52 -25.69 -12.05 -0.41
CA THR A 52 -26.23 -12.83 0.72
C THR A 52 -26.12 -14.33 0.51
N VAL A 53 -26.31 -14.83 -0.71
CA VAL A 53 -26.22 -16.27 -1.02
C VAL A 53 -24.79 -16.77 -0.88
N THR A 54 -23.80 -16.02 -1.38
CA THR A 54 -22.39 -16.43 -1.31
C THR A 54 -21.81 -16.26 0.10
N CYS A 55 -22.25 -15.27 0.87
CA CYS A 55 -21.79 -15.06 2.25
C CYS A 55 -22.60 -15.85 3.29
N ALA A 56 -23.65 -16.58 2.90
CA ALA A 56 -24.49 -17.35 3.81
C ALA A 56 -23.72 -18.29 4.75
N PRO A 57 -22.65 -19.00 4.33
CA PRO A 57 -21.88 -19.85 5.24
C PRO A 57 -21.19 -19.07 6.36
N LEU A 58 -20.55 -17.93 6.04
CA LEU A 58 -19.91 -17.07 7.04
C LEU A 58 -20.96 -16.44 7.96
N HIS A 59 -22.04 -15.92 7.40
CA HIS A 59 -23.15 -15.35 8.15
C HIS A 59 -23.77 -16.36 9.13
N SER A 60 -23.97 -17.61 8.70
CA SER A 60 -24.48 -18.67 9.58
C SER A 60 -23.54 -18.97 10.74
N GLY A 61 -22.22 -18.89 10.54
CA GLY A 61 -21.22 -19.04 11.60
C GLY A 61 -21.30 -17.90 12.62
N VAL A 62 -21.47 -16.67 12.14
CA VAL A 62 -21.68 -15.48 12.99
C VAL A 62 -22.97 -15.61 13.81
N GLU A 63 -24.11 -15.94 13.18
CA GLU A 63 -25.38 -16.10 13.89
C GLU A 63 -25.38 -17.25 14.90
N SER A 64 -24.61 -18.32 14.64
CA SER A 64 -24.40 -19.40 15.60
C SER A 64 -23.64 -18.90 16.84
N ALA A 65 -22.58 -18.11 16.65
CA ALA A 65 -21.84 -17.52 17.76
C ALA A 65 -22.68 -16.51 18.57
N LEU A 66 -23.48 -15.68 17.89
CA LEU A 66 -24.41 -14.76 18.54
C LEU A 66 -25.50 -15.50 19.34
N SER A 67 -26.00 -16.63 18.83
CA SER A 67 -26.98 -17.46 19.54
C SER A 67 -26.44 -18.00 20.87
N LEU A 68 -25.13 -18.32 20.93
CA LEU A 68 -24.48 -18.73 22.17
C LEU A 68 -24.37 -17.56 23.17
N ALA A 69 -24.08 -16.34 22.69
CA ALA A 69 -24.08 -15.15 23.54
C ALA A 69 -25.49 -14.81 24.08
N LEU A 70 -26.52 -14.94 23.23
CA LEU A 70 -27.93 -14.78 23.64
C LEU A 70 -28.29 -15.77 24.77
N ALA A 71 -27.86 -17.02 24.63
CA ALA A 71 -28.08 -18.04 25.67
C ALA A 71 -27.36 -17.74 26.99
N GLN A 72 -26.31 -16.89 26.97
CA GLN A 72 -25.58 -16.42 28.15
C GLN A 72 -26.10 -15.09 28.70
N GLY A 73 -27.19 -14.56 28.15
CA GLY A 73 -27.86 -13.36 28.65
C GLY A 73 -27.48 -12.06 27.95
N TRP A 74 -26.71 -12.11 26.86
CA TRP A 74 -26.65 -10.97 25.95
C TRP A 74 -28.04 -10.74 25.33
N VAL A 75 -28.41 -9.47 25.12
CA VAL A 75 -29.68 -9.08 24.50
C VAL A 75 -29.35 -8.23 23.27
N ARG A 76 -29.89 -8.61 22.11
CA ARG A 76 -29.72 -7.86 20.87
C ARG A 76 -30.52 -6.56 20.93
N GLY A 77 -29.91 -5.43 20.57
CA GLY A 77 -30.61 -4.14 20.45
C GLY A 77 -31.70 -4.16 19.38
N ALA A 78 -32.63 -3.19 19.45
CA ALA A 78 -33.83 -3.15 18.61
C ALA A 78 -33.53 -3.02 17.10
N ASP A 79 -32.36 -2.48 16.72
CA ASP A 79 -32.04 -2.15 15.32
C ASP A 79 -30.60 -2.52 14.92
N SER A 80 -29.95 -3.44 15.64
CA SER A 80 -28.54 -3.85 15.38
C SER A 80 -27.51 -2.70 15.45
N GLU A 81 -27.90 -1.55 15.99
CA GLU A 81 -27.04 -0.38 16.26
C GLU A 81 -25.90 -0.69 17.24
N ASP A 82 -25.97 -1.84 17.90
CA ASP A 82 -24.99 -2.35 18.86
C ASP A 82 -24.13 -3.51 18.31
N LEU A 83 -24.32 -3.92 17.04
CA LEU A 83 -23.56 -4.99 16.39
C LEU A 83 -22.39 -4.44 15.58
N TRP A 84 -21.16 -4.70 16.03
CA TRP A 84 -19.94 -4.32 15.33
C TRP A 84 -19.25 -5.53 14.72
N LEU A 85 -18.76 -5.39 13.49
CA LEU A 85 -17.86 -6.38 12.89
C LEU A 85 -16.41 -5.95 13.15
N ALA A 86 -15.58 -6.92 13.49
CA ALA A 86 -14.13 -6.80 13.44
C ALA A 86 -13.53 -7.96 12.67
N GLY A 87 -12.34 -7.79 12.12
CA GLY A 87 -11.58 -8.90 11.58
C GLY A 87 -10.10 -8.64 11.46
N HIS A 88 -9.30 -9.69 11.67
CA HIS A 88 -7.85 -9.68 11.51
C HIS A 88 -7.47 -10.23 10.13
N SER A 89 -6.57 -9.57 9.39
CA SER A 89 -6.00 -10.12 8.15
C SER A 89 -7.10 -10.50 7.14
N LEU A 90 -7.06 -11.72 6.60
CA LEU A 90 -8.13 -12.28 5.76
C LEU A 90 -9.54 -12.22 6.43
N GLY A 91 -9.60 -12.30 7.76
CA GLY A 91 -10.83 -12.13 8.53
C GLY A 91 -11.40 -10.72 8.43
N GLY A 92 -10.55 -9.70 8.31
CA GLY A 92 -10.97 -8.32 8.06
C GLY A 92 -11.56 -8.13 6.65
N VAL A 93 -10.97 -8.77 5.64
CA VAL A 93 -11.55 -8.85 4.29
C VAL A 93 -12.93 -9.51 4.35
N CYS A 94 -13.06 -10.61 5.08
CA CYS A 94 -14.33 -11.31 5.25
C CYS A 94 -15.38 -10.54 6.08
N ALA A 95 -14.95 -9.77 7.07
CA ALA A 95 -15.81 -8.85 7.81
C ALA A 95 -16.35 -7.74 6.87
N ASN A 96 -15.48 -7.18 6.02
CA ASN A 96 -15.88 -6.21 5.00
C ASN A 96 -16.89 -6.83 4.03
N THR A 97 -16.60 -7.96 3.39
CA THR A 97 -17.55 -8.57 2.41
C THR A 97 -18.87 -8.97 3.04
N LEU A 98 -18.87 -9.48 4.27
CA LEU A 98 -20.09 -9.78 5.03
C LEU A 98 -20.91 -8.51 5.27
N PHE A 99 -20.26 -7.41 5.63
CA PHE A 99 -20.91 -6.11 5.79
C PHE A 99 -21.59 -5.68 4.48
N GLN A 100 -20.88 -5.80 3.34
CA GLN A 100 -21.42 -5.44 2.03
C GLN A 100 -22.65 -6.27 1.65
N ALA A 101 -22.56 -7.60 1.81
CA ALA A 101 -23.60 -8.55 1.41
C ALA A 101 -24.92 -8.35 2.17
N TYR A 102 -24.83 -8.06 3.47
CA TYR A 102 -26.01 -7.98 4.34
C TYR A 102 -26.53 -6.55 4.53
N ARG A 103 -25.76 -5.53 4.12
CA ARG A 103 -26.28 -4.15 4.07
C ARG A 103 -27.26 -3.93 2.92
N SER A 104 -27.07 -4.59 1.78
CA SER A 104 -27.92 -4.38 0.59
C SER A 104 -29.27 -5.09 0.63
N ALA A 105 -29.50 -5.99 1.58
CA ALA A 105 -30.56 -6.99 1.49
C ALA A 105 -31.90 -6.61 2.15
N SER A 106 -31.92 -5.67 3.11
CA SER A 106 -33.17 -5.25 3.78
C SER A 106 -32.95 -3.98 4.61
N ALA A 107 -33.98 -3.16 4.78
CA ALA A 107 -33.95 -1.82 5.38
C ALA A 107 -33.44 -1.69 6.84
N ALA A 108 -32.95 -2.77 7.47
CA ALA A 108 -32.26 -2.73 8.75
C ALA A 108 -30.76 -2.80 8.52
N ARG A 109 -29.98 -1.83 9.03
CA ARG A 109 -28.51 -1.89 9.00
C ARG A 109 -28.08 -3.01 9.95
N PRO A 110 -27.58 -4.17 9.48
CA PRO A 110 -27.29 -5.28 10.39
C PRO A 110 -26.06 -5.02 11.27
N TYR A 111 -25.22 -4.04 10.89
CA TYR A 111 -23.99 -3.71 11.59
C TYR A 111 -23.82 -2.20 11.70
N ALA A 112 -23.42 -1.75 12.89
CA ALA A 112 -23.19 -0.36 13.26
C ALA A 112 -21.90 0.21 12.64
N GLY A 113 -20.89 -0.62 12.43
CA GLY A 113 -19.63 -0.25 11.80
C GLY A 113 -18.63 -1.41 11.73
N LEU A 114 -17.40 -1.09 11.33
CA LEU A 114 -16.36 -2.07 11.01
C LEU A 114 -15.02 -1.69 11.66
N ILE A 115 -14.32 -2.69 12.19
CA ILE A 115 -12.97 -2.54 12.77
C ILE A 115 -12.04 -3.54 12.06
N LEU A 116 -11.03 -3.02 11.38
CA LEU A 116 -10.09 -3.81 10.61
C LEU A 116 -8.74 -3.76 11.29
N VAL A 117 -8.24 -4.91 11.73
CA VAL A 117 -6.92 -5.01 12.35
C VAL A 117 -5.98 -5.77 11.42
N GLY A 118 -4.85 -5.19 11.03
CA GLY A 118 -3.99 -5.76 9.98
C GLY A 118 -4.78 -6.09 8.71
N SER A 119 -5.66 -5.19 8.26
CA SER A 119 -6.58 -5.38 7.13
C SER A 119 -7.12 -4.02 6.66
N TYR A 120 -7.83 -4.00 5.54
CA TYR A 120 -8.38 -2.78 4.94
C TYR A 120 -9.72 -3.02 4.22
N VAL A 121 -10.44 -1.93 3.97
CA VAL A 121 -11.64 -1.91 3.11
C VAL A 121 -11.23 -1.87 1.63
N ASP A 122 -12.21 -1.86 0.73
CA ASP A 122 -11.93 -1.80 -0.71
C ASP A 122 -11.14 -0.52 -1.05
N ILE A 123 -10.31 -0.58 -2.08
CA ILE A 123 -9.55 0.61 -2.52
C ILE A 123 -10.50 1.62 -3.18
N SER A 124 -11.53 1.16 -3.90
CA SER A 124 -12.43 2.02 -4.67
C SER A 124 -13.90 1.56 -4.56
N GLY A 125 -14.82 2.36 -5.10
CA GLY A 125 -16.25 2.05 -5.11
C GLY A 125 -16.98 2.36 -3.80
N ASN A 126 -18.20 1.84 -3.67
CA ASN A 126 -19.14 2.16 -2.59
C ASN A 126 -18.68 1.71 -1.19
N TYR A 127 -17.67 0.85 -1.14
CA TYR A 127 -17.08 0.34 0.10
C TYR A 127 -15.59 0.67 0.20
N SER A 128 -15.15 1.71 -0.51
CA SER A 128 -13.90 2.41 -0.20
C SER A 128 -14.02 3.22 1.08
N LEU A 129 -12.89 3.61 1.71
CA LEU A 129 -12.95 4.34 2.99
C LEU A 129 -13.80 5.63 2.93
N PRO A 130 -13.68 6.51 1.90
CA PRO A 130 -14.48 7.73 1.81
C PRO A 130 -15.97 7.45 1.61
N SER A 131 -16.30 6.38 0.89
CA SER A 131 -17.69 6.00 0.57
C SER A 131 -18.28 5.02 1.58
N TYR A 132 -17.48 4.48 2.51
CA TYR A 132 -17.93 3.41 3.39
C TYR A 132 -19.10 3.90 4.24
N PRO A 133 -20.24 3.18 4.26
CA PRO A 133 -21.48 3.81 4.64
C PRO A 133 -21.80 3.69 6.15
N ALA A 134 -20.79 3.39 6.96
CA ALA A 134 -20.76 3.34 8.42
C ALA A 134 -19.35 3.69 8.94
N PRO A 135 -19.15 3.99 10.22
CA PRO A 135 -17.82 4.19 10.80
C PRO A 135 -16.89 2.99 10.56
N VAL A 136 -15.62 3.28 10.24
CA VAL A 136 -14.58 2.28 9.99
C VAL A 136 -13.29 2.68 10.71
N LEU A 137 -12.78 1.80 11.56
CA LEU A 137 -11.41 1.86 12.06
C LEU A 137 -10.51 0.96 11.23
N THR A 138 -9.45 1.50 10.66
CA THR A 138 -8.34 0.74 10.07
C THR A 138 -7.14 0.83 11.01
N LEU A 139 -6.70 -0.31 11.53
CA LEU A 139 -5.65 -0.43 12.55
C LEU A 139 -4.58 -1.42 12.11
N ASN A 140 -3.48 -0.91 11.54
CA ASN A 140 -2.37 -1.74 11.09
C ASN A 140 -1.16 -1.59 12.02
N ALA A 141 -0.09 -2.32 11.76
CA ALA A 141 1.11 -2.37 12.58
C ALA A 141 2.33 -1.87 11.81
N GLU A 142 3.27 -1.20 12.49
CA GLU A 142 4.50 -0.68 11.89
C GLU A 142 5.34 -1.79 11.25
N LEU A 143 5.42 -2.92 11.93
CA LEU A 143 6.21 -4.09 11.54
C LEU A 143 5.33 -5.18 10.95
N ASP A 144 4.20 -4.81 10.35
CA ASP A 144 3.35 -5.78 9.66
C ASP A 144 4.02 -6.24 8.36
N GLY A 145 4.51 -7.48 8.35
CA GLY A 145 5.20 -8.06 7.19
C GLY A 145 4.27 -8.43 6.02
N LEU A 146 2.94 -8.35 6.23
CA LEU A 146 1.90 -8.81 5.30
C LEU A 146 1.06 -7.63 4.80
N VAL A 147 0.46 -6.85 5.72
CA VAL A 147 -0.25 -5.60 5.45
C VAL A 147 0.70 -4.44 5.64
N ARG A 148 1.61 -4.32 4.66
CA ARG A 148 2.74 -3.41 4.70
C ARG A 148 2.32 -1.95 4.96
N PRO A 149 3.15 -1.18 5.69
CA PRO A 149 2.97 0.26 5.79
C PRO A 149 2.82 0.98 4.44
N GLY A 150 3.65 0.62 3.45
CA GLY A 150 3.57 1.19 2.10
C GLY A 150 2.20 0.93 1.45
N LYS A 151 1.57 -0.22 1.69
CA LYS A 151 0.21 -0.49 1.22
C LYS A 151 -0.84 0.30 2.00
N THR A 152 -0.65 0.45 3.31
CA THR A 152 -1.52 1.26 4.18
C THR A 152 -1.60 2.73 3.75
N SER A 153 -0.57 3.23 3.04
CA SER A 153 -0.55 4.60 2.51
C SER A 153 -1.76 4.93 1.62
N VAL A 154 -2.35 3.94 0.93
CA VAL A 154 -3.54 4.13 0.09
C VAL A 154 -4.74 4.59 0.90
N TRP A 155 -5.05 3.90 2.01
CA TRP A 155 -6.15 4.32 2.89
C TRP A 155 -5.79 5.54 3.72
N TRP A 156 -4.50 5.75 4.02
CA TRP A 156 -4.05 6.99 4.64
C TRP A 156 -4.30 8.22 3.75
N GLN A 157 -4.04 8.14 2.44
CA GLN A 157 -4.41 9.21 1.49
C GLN A 157 -5.93 9.44 1.47
N GLN A 158 -6.73 8.38 1.52
CA GLN A 158 -8.19 8.50 1.63
C GLN A 158 -8.62 9.17 2.94
N HIS A 159 -7.97 8.84 4.06
CA HIS A 159 -8.18 9.50 5.35
C HIS A 159 -7.87 11.00 5.26
N MET A 160 -6.73 11.39 4.68
CA MET A 160 -6.37 12.79 4.48
C MET A 160 -7.42 13.53 3.63
N HIS A 161 -7.88 12.91 2.54
CA HIS A 161 -8.95 13.48 1.72
C HIS A 161 -10.27 13.65 2.48
N ILE A 162 -10.63 12.70 3.36
CA ILE A 162 -11.80 12.81 4.24
C ILE A 162 -11.62 13.95 5.25
N GLN A 163 -10.43 14.09 5.83
CA GLN A 163 -10.08 15.19 6.73
C GLN A 163 -10.22 16.55 6.03
N GLU A 164 -9.73 16.68 4.80
CA GLU A 164 -9.85 17.91 4.00
C GLU A 164 -11.30 18.23 3.61
N SER A 165 -12.07 17.22 3.19
CA SER A 165 -13.43 17.42 2.66
C SER A 165 -14.53 17.48 3.72
N ARG A 166 -14.33 16.84 4.88
CA ARG A 166 -15.35 16.68 5.94
C ARG A 166 -14.90 17.15 7.32
N GLY A 167 -13.65 17.58 7.46
CA GLY A 167 -13.08 18.06 8.72
C GLY A 167 -12.38 16.96 9.53
N GLU A 168 -11.41 17.38 10.35
CA GLU A 168 -10.60 16.52 11.20
C GLU A 168 -11.44 15.69 12.17
N GLU A 169 -12.40 16.32 12.85
CA GLU A 169 -13.26 15.62 13.81
C GLU A 169 -14.01 14.46 13.15
N PHE A 170 -14.56 14.66 11.96
CA PHE A 170 -15.23 13.59 11.22
C PHE A 170 -14.25 12.47 10.82
N ALA A 171 -13.07 12.82 10.31
CA ALA A 171 -12.08 11.83 9.91
C ALA A 171 -11.59 10.97 11.09
N ILE A 172 -11.33 11.59 12.24
CA ILE A 172 -10.90 10.93 13.48
C ILE A 172 -11.99 10.02 14.04
N THR A 173 -13.23 10.53 14.11
CA THR A 173 -14.32 9.80 14.75
C THR A 173 -14.91 8.73 13.84
N ASN A 174 -14.94 8.91 12.52
CA ASN A 174 -15.66 7.99 11.64
C ASN A 174 -14.74 7.14 10.76
N LYS A 175 -13.56 7.63 10.39
CA LYS A 175 -12.69 7.04 9.37
C LYS A 175 -11.20 7.00 9.76
N PRO A 176 -10.83 6.70 11.02
CA PRO A 176 -9.43 6.71 11.41
C PRO A 176 -8.65 5.60 10.69
N VAL A 177 -7.48 5.97 10.19
CA VAL A 177 -6.46 5.05 9.68
C VAL A 177 -5.23 5.20 10.53
N ILE A 178 -4.86 4.13 11.22
CA ILE A 178 -3.84 4.12 12.26
C ILE A 178 -2.84 3.02 11.97
N ILE A 179 -1.55 3.34 12.09
CA ILE A 179 -0.48 2.36 12.23
C ILE A 179 0.02 2.42 13.67
N LEU A 180 0.12 1.26 14.32
CA LEU A 180 0.60 1.13 15.69
C LEU A 180 2.13 0.93 15.70
N PRO A 181 2.89 1.76 16.43
CA PRO A 181 4.36 1.65 16.49
C PRO A 181 4.80 0.33 17.10
N LYS A 182 5.90 -0.25 16.61
CA LYS A 182 6.59 -1.42 17.18
C LYS A 182 5.83 -2.75 17.20
N LEU A 183 4.56 -2.77 16.80
CA LEU A 183 3.77 -4.00 16.67
C LEU A 183 3.98 -4.64 15.31
N ASN A 184 3.71 -5.94 15.21
CA ASN A 184 3.68 -6.71 13.96
C ASN A 184 2.27 -7.26 13.65
N HIS A 185 2.14 -8.09 12.61
CA HIS A 185 0.86 -8.69 12.22
C HIS A 185 0.36 -9.73 13.26
N SER A 186 1.28 -10.50 13.82
CA SER A 186 1.00 -11.60 14.75
C SER A 186 0.51 -11.10 16.12
N ASP A 187 0.81 -9.86 16.49
CA ASP A 187 0.35 -9.23 17.74
C ASP A 187 -1.18 -9.14 17.85
N PHE A 188 -1.90 -9.19 16.73
CA PHE A 188 -3.37 -9.24 16.72
C PHE A 188 -3.93 -10.62 17.13
N CYS A 189 -3.14 -11.68 17.06
CA CYS A 189 -3.48 -13.06 17.43
C CYS A 189 -2.41 -13.72 18.34
N PRO A 190 -2.31 -13.31 19.61
CA PRO A 190 -1.28 -13.78 20.53
C PRO A 190 -1.06 -15.29 20.55
N GLY A 191 0.21 -15.69 20.46
CA GLY A 191 0.65 -17.09 20.46
C GLY A 191 0.49 -17.82 19.11
N PHE A 192 0.17 -17.10 18.04
CA PHE A 192 0.19 -17.61 16.67
C PHE A 192 1.14 -16.77 15.82
N ASP A 193 2.27 -17.36 15.43
CA ASP A 193 3.25 -16.71 14.55
C ASP A 193 2.77 -16.80 13.10
N VAL A 194 2.39 -15.65 12.52
CA VAL A 194 1.99 -15.61 11.11
C VAL A 194 3.25 -15.72 10.22
N PRO A 195 3.29 -16.64 9.25
CA PRO A 195 4.44 -16.76 8.35
C PRO A 195 4.76 -15.45 7.62
N ASP A 196 6.04 -15.21 7.40
CA ASP A 196 6.59 -14.02 6.72
C ASP A 196 6.31 -12.67 7.41
N ASP A 197 5.87 -12.68 8.67
CA ASP A 197 5.76 -11.48 9.51
C ASP A 197 7.12 -11.03 10.07
N LEU A 198 7.22 -9.77 10.49
CA LEU A 198 8.42 -9.25 11.14
C LEU A 198 8.33 -9.44 12.66
N PRO A 199 9.45 -9.48 13.39
CA PRO A 199 9.40 -9.54 14.84
C PRO A 199 8.96 -8.20 15.43
N ALA A 200 7.99 -8.22 16.35
CA ALA A 200 7.61 -7.06 17.16
C ALA A 200 8.76 -6.55 18.03
N GLU A 201 8.70 -5.27 18.40
CA GLU A 201 9.68 -4.60 19.27
C GLU A 201 9.14 -4.32 20.69
N VAL A 202 7.92 -4.75 20.97
CA VAL A 202 7.27 -4.75 22.29
C VAL A 202 6.90 -6.17 22.68
N ASP A 203 6.66 -6.42 23.97
CA ASP A 203 6.12 -7.71 24.39
C ASP A 203 4.63 -7.83 24.07
N GLN A 204 4.13 -9.07 24.07
CA GLN A 204 2.76 -9.36 23.69
C GLN A 204 1.72 -8.68 24.60
N VAL A 205 2.03 -8.46 25.88
CA VAL A 205 1.10 -7.84 26.84
C VAL A 205 0.96 -6.35 26.52
N GLU A 206 2.07 -5.67 26.25
CA GLU A 206 2.09 -4.28 25.80
C GLU A 206 1.36 -4.13 24.47
N ALA A 207 1.66 -4.97 23.47
CA ALA A 207 1.02 -4.95 22.17
C ALA A 207 -0.51 -5.10 22.26
N THR A 208 -0.97 -6.13 22.97
CA THR A 208 -2.40 -6.38 23.17
C THR A 208 -3.07 -5.23 23.94
N GLY A 209 -2.39 -4.61 24.90
CA GLY A 209 -2.88 -3.42 25.61
C GLY A 209 -3.06 -2.20 24.70
N ILE A 210 -2.12 -1.95 23.78
CA ILE A 210 -2.20 -0.87 22.79
C ILE A 210 -3.38 -1.10 21.84
N ILE A 211 -3.49 -2.30 21.26
CA ILE A 211 -4.59 -2.69 20.37
C ILE A 211 -5.94 -2.49 21.07
N ALA A 212 -6.06 -2.98 22.30
CA ALA A 212 -7.28 -2.89 23.09
C ALA A 212 -7.73 -1.46 23.32
N LYS A 213 -6.80 -0.57 23.71
CA LYS A 213 -7.10 0.85 23.94
C LYS A 213 -7.55 1.57 22.67
N SER A 214 -6.91 1.32 21.52
CA SER A 214 -7.34 1.88 20.23
C SER A 214 -8.76 1.47 19.86
N VAL A 215 -9.05 0.17 19.98
CA VAL A 215 -10.38 -0.37 19.64
C VAL A 215 -11.45 0.19 20.60
N ALA A 216 -11.18 0.19 21.91
CA ALA A 216 -12.10 0.71 22.91
C ALA A 216 -12.38 2.20 22.74
N ALA A 217 -11.35 3.02 22.50
CA ALA A 217 -11.49 4.45 22.26
C ALA A 217 -12.31 4.74 21.00
N PHE A 218 -12.06 4.01 19.91
CA PHE A 218 -12.87 4.16 18.71
C PHE A 218 -14.34 3.83 18.97
N LEU A 219 -14.64 2.73 19.68
CA LEU A 219 -16.01 2.37 20.04
C LEU A 219 -16.66 3.43 20.94
N ALA A 220 -15.94 3.98 21.92
CA ALA A 220 -16.43 5.04 22.81
C ALA A 220 -16.85 6.30 22.05
N LEU A 221 -16.14 6.65 20.96
CA LEU A 221 -16.52 7.76 20.09
C LEU A 221 -17.85 7.56 19.35
N GLN A 222 -18.30 6.30 19.20
CA GLN A 222 -19.54 5.97 18.49
C GLN A 222 -20.76 5.90 19.40
N MET A 223 -20.56 5.80 20.72
CA MET A 223 -21.63 5.55 21.67
C MET A 223 -22.13 6.87 22.25
N GLU A 224 -23.43 7.15 22.18
CA GLU A 224 -24.01 8.35 22.80
C GLU A 224 -23.88 8.34 24.32
N ALA A 225 -23.98 7.16 24.94
CA ALA A 225 -24.02 6.96 26.39
C ALA A 225 -22.68 7.23 27.12
N THR A 226 -21.57 7.33 26.39
CA THR A 226 -20.26 7.59 26.98
C THR A 226 -20.15 9.04 27.48
N GLY A 227 -19.57 9.22 28.66
CA GLY A 227 -19.35 10.53 29.27
C GLY A 227 -18.57 11.48 28.36
N VAL A 228 -18.80 12.79 28.50
CA VAL A 228 -18.12 13.81 27.68
C VAL A 228 -16.60 13.75 27.84
N THR A 229 -16.10 13.55 29.07
CA THR A 229 -14.67 13.43 29.36
C THR A 229 -14.06 12.22 28.65
N ASP A 230 -14.70 11.06 28.74
CA ASP A 230 -14.22 9.81 28.13
C ASP A 230 -14.16 9.92 26.59
N LYS A 231 -15.13 10.62 25.98
CA LYS A 231 -15.09 10.92 24.55
C LYS A 231 -13.93 11.83 24.17
N LEU A 232 -13.63 12.84 25.00
CA LEU A 232 -12.49 13.74 24.75
C LEU A 232 -11.16 12.98 24.88
N ASP A 233 -11.00 12.14 25.89
CA ASP A 233 -9.80 11.33 26.08
C ASP A 233 -9.64 10.30 24.94
N SER A 234 -10.73 9.66 24.52
CA SER A 234 -10.75 8.75 23.38
C SER A 234 -10.41 9.46 22.07
N PHE A 235 -10.96 10.66 21.85
CA PHE A 235 -10.65 11.49 20.68
C PHE A 235 -9.17 11.85 20.64
N GLU A 236 -8.63 12.30 21.77
CA GLU A 236 -7.23 12.69 21.90
C GLU A 236 -6.27 11.51 21.68
N LEU A 237 -6.60 10.33 22.20
CA LEU A 237 -5.82 9.11 21.94
C LEU A 237 -5.76 8.79 20.45
N ILE A 238 -6.91 8.75 19.77
CA ILE A 238 -6.97 8.45 18.32
C ILE A 238 -6.23 9.54 17.52
N ARG A 239 -6.38 10.82 17.91
CA ARG A 239 -5.66 11.94 17.29
C ARG A 239 -4.15 11.78 17.40
N GLN A 240 -3.63 11.38 18.55
CA GLN A 240 -2.19 11.12 18.75
C GLN A 240 -1.69 9.97 17.89
N GLN A 241 -2.47 8.89 17.77
CA GLN A 241 -2.14 7.75 16.93
C GLN A 241 -2.15 8.09 15.43
N ILE A 242 -3.09 8.93 14.99
CA ILE A 242 -3.13 9.50 13.64
C ILE A 242 -1.94 10.42 13.39
N GLN A 243 -1.55 11.24 14.37
CA GLN A 243 -0.37 12.11 14.25
C GLN A 243 0.91 11.28 14.06
N TRP A 244 1.06 10.19 14.80
CA TRP A 244 2.18 9.27 14.62
C TRP A 244 2.14 8.62 13.22
N THR A 245 0.97 8.14 12.79
CA THR A 245 0.77 7.56 11.45
C THR A 245 1.16 8.53 10.34
N ARG A 246 0.76 9.81 10.46
CA ARG A 246 1.17 10.88 9.54
C ARG A 246 2.68 11.01 9.48
N GLN A 247 3.34 11.14 10.62
CA GLN A 247 4.80 11.31 10.67
C GLN A 247 5.54 10.10 10.08
N PHE A 248 5.03 8.90 10.31
CA PHE A 248 5.61 7.66 9.80
C PHE A 248 5.44 7.50 8.28
N LEU A 249 4.25 7.80 7.74
CA LEU A 249 3.97 7.62 6.31
C LEU A 249 4.34 8.84 5.43
N SER A 250 4.52 10.03 6.01
CA SER A 250 4.90 11.23 5.24
C SER A 250 6.14 11.02 4.37
N PRO A 251 7.25 10.44 4.85
CA PRO A 251 8.40 10.09 4.00
C PRO A 251 8.06 9.21 2.81
N TYR A 252 7.23 8.19 3.01
CA TYR A 252 6.83 7.26 1.95
C TYR A 252 6.00 7.97 0.90
N LEU A 253 5.04 8.79 1.31
CA LEU A 253 4.22 9.60 0.39
C LEU A 253 5.04 10.63 -0.38
N GLN A 254 6.04 11.24 0.27
CA GLN A 254 6.96 12.15 -0.40
C GLN A 254 7.74 11.40 -1.49
N ALA A 255 8.30 10.23 -1.18
CA ALA A 255 9.00 9.40 -2.15
C ALA A 255 8.08 8.93 -3.30
N GLN A 256 6.83 8.55 -2.98
CA GLN A 256 5.84 8.13 -3.97
C GLN A 256 5.48 9.27 -4.93
N SER A 257 5.36 10.51 -4.43
CA SER A 257 5.10 11.69 -5.27
C SER A 257 6.23 12.02 -6.25
N MET A 258 7.41 11.43 -6.08
CA MET A 258 8.51 11.56 -7.02
C MET A 258 8.40 10.60 -8.21
N GLU A 259 7.63 9.50 -8.06
CA GLU A 259 7.34 8.56 -9.14
C GLU A 259 6.46 9.26 -10.19
N HIS A 260 5.41 9.92 -9.72
CA HIS A 260 4.43 10.64 -10.53
C HIS A 260 3.80 11.80 -9.73
N SER A 261 3.72 12.96 -10.38
CA SER A 261 3.04 14.16 -9.92
C SER A 261 2.05 14.62 -10.98
N ALA A 262 0.76 14.65 -10.62
CA ALA A 262 -0.29 15.21 -11.48
C ALA A 262 -0.35 16.75 -11.45
N ALA A 263 0.46 17.41 -10.60
CA ALA A 263 0.41 18.86 -10.40
C ALA A 263 1.16 19.65 -11.48
N ASP A 264 2.16 19.03 -12.11
CA ASP A 264 2.97 19.63 -13.16
C ASP A 264 2.62 19.00 -14.51
N THR A 265 1.90 19.76 -15.33
CA THR A 265 1.43 19.34 -16.65
C THR A 265 2.07 20.17 -17.77
N MET A 266 3.27 20.72 -17.54
CA MET A 266 3.90 21.64 -18.50
C MET A 266 4.22 20.98 -19.85
N THR A 267 4.56 19.69 -19.82
CA THR A 267 5.02 18.90 -20.98
C THR A 267 4.08 17.74 -21.32
N SER A 268 3.24 17.30 -20.37
CA SER A 268 2.24 16.26 -20.56
C SER A 268 1.00 16.55 -19.72
N ASP A 269 -0.19 16.36 -20.28
CA ASP A 269 -1.46 16.46 -19.54
C ASP A 269 -1.60 15.37 -18.46
N GLU A 270 -0.77 14.32 -18.53
CA GLU A 270 -0.77 13.21 -17.58
C GLU A 270 0.16 13.46 -16.37
N GLY A 271 0.89 14.58 -16.34
CA GLY A 271 1.76 14.98 -15.22
C GLY A 271 3.26 14.92 -15.53
N SER A 272 4.07 14.83 -14.48
CA SER A 272 5.53 14.68 -14.55
C SER A 272 6.06 13.66 -13.53
N SER A 273 7.30 13.21 -13.70
CA SER A 273 8.07 12.46 -12.71
C SER A 273 9.20 13.34 -12.17
N PRO A 274 9.03 13.91 -10.95
CA PRO A 274 10.09 14.69 -10.32
C PRO A 274 11.42 13.93 -10.20
N PHE A 275 11.36 12.59 -10.04
CA PHE A 275 12.57 11.78 -10.00
C PHE A 275 13.29 11.70 -11.35
N CYS A 276 12.58 11.62 -12.49
CA CYS A 276 13.23 11.66 -13.80
C CYS A 276 13.86 13.02 -14.09
N ALA A 277 13.22 14.11 -13.65
CA ALA A 277 13.81 15.45 -13.76
C ALA A 277 15.12 15.55 -12.94
N GLU A 278 15.12 15.06 -11.70
CA GLU A 278 16.33 14.97 -10.87
C GLU A 278 17.40 14.05 -11.48
N ALA A 279 16.99 12.91 -12.05
CA ALA A 279 17.89 11.99 -12.74
C ALA A 279 18.59 12.64 -13.95
N GLN A 280 17.92 13.53 -14.68
CA GLN A 280 18.53 14.27 -15.79
C GLN A 280 19.68 15.17 -15.31
N HIS A 281 19.55 15.82 -14.15
CA HIS A 281 20.63 16.59 -13.53
C HIS A 281 21.83 15.70 -13.17
N LEU A 282 21.57 14.53 -12.58
CA LEU A 282 22.63 13.56 -12.26
C LEU A 282 23.33 13.04 -13.51
N ILE A 283 22.58 12.63 -14.52
CA ILE A 283 23.10 12.12 -15.80
C ILE A 283 23.86 13.20 -16.57
N ALA A 284 23.46 14.47 -16.47
CA ALA A 284 24.20 15.57 -17.08
C ALA A 284 25.64 15.61 -16.58
N GLY A 285 25.89 15.24 -15.31
CA GLY A 285 27.24 15.12 -14.75
C GLY A 285 28.00 16.44 -14.72
N LEU A 286 27.27 17.56 -14.67
CA LEU A 286 27.81 18.92 -14.68
C LEU A 286 28.38 19.32 -13.32
N SER A 287 29.12 20.43 -13.29
CA SER A 287 29.46 21.13 -12.04
C SER A 287 28.21 21.82 -11.47
N ASP A 288 28.14 22.07 -10.16
CA ASP A 288 26.99 22.78 -9.55
C ASP A 288 26.67 24.12 -10.25
N ALA A 289 27.71 24.84 -10.70
CA ALA A 289 27.56 26.12 -11.38
C ALA A 289 26.97 25.96 -12.80
N ASP A 290 27.31 24.86 -13.49
CA ASP A 290 26.79 24.57 -14.83
C ASP A 290 25.41 23.92 -14.78
N ASP A 291 25.15 23.08 -13.76
CA ASP A 291 23.87 22.44 -13.51
C ASP A 291 22.79 23.47 -13.17
N ALA A 292 23.13 24.54 -12.44
CA ALA A 292 22.23 25.66 -12.21
C ALA A 292 21.79 26.40 -13.50
N ARG A 293 22.41 26.10 -14.65
CA ARG A 293 22.03 26.64 -15.97
C ARG A 293 21.08 25.73 -16.74
N ILE A 294 20.78 24.53 -16.25
CA ILE A 294 19.78 23.66 -16.89
C ILE A 294 18.46 23.73 -16.14
N GLU A 295 17.37 23.80 -16.89
CA GLU A 295 16.00 23.71 -16.40
C GLU A 295 15.41 22.45 -17.01
N VAL A 296 14.95 21.51 -16.18
CA VAL A 296 14.43 20.22 -16.64
C VAL A 296 12.93 20.16 -16.43
N HIS A 297 12.18 19.92 -17.50
CA HIS A 297 10.77 19.55 -17.44
C HIS A 297 10.63 18.07 -17.84
N ASP A 298 9.75 17.33 -17.18
CA ASP A 298 9.50 15.92 -17.48
C ASP A 298 8.05 15.72 -17.92
N GLY A 299 7.82 15.00 -19.01
CA GLY A 299 6.49 14.60 -19.46
C GLY A 299 6.19 13.16 -19.08
N PHE A 300 5.28 12.97 -18.13
CA PHE A 300 4.85 11.63 -17.70
C PHE A 300 3.86 11.01 -18.69
N HIS A 301 3.95 9.70 -18.87
CA HIS A 301 3.04 8.89 -19.67
C HIS A 301 2.57 7.68 -18.88
N ALA A 302 1.26 7.53 -18.69
CA ALA A 302 0.63 6.41 -18.00
C ALA A 302 0.59 5.12 -18.83
N ASP A 303 0.52 5.22 -20.17
CA ASP A 303 0.69 4.08 -21.08
C ASP A 303 2.11 4.08 -21.65
N SER A 304 2.84 2.98 -21.49
CA SER A 304 4.20 2.82 -22.01
C SER A 304 4.28 2.97 -23.54
N LYS A 305 3.19 2.77 -24.28
CA LYS A 305 3.12 3.06 -25.72
C LYS A 305 3.23 4.54 -26.03
N ASN A 306 2.69 5.40 -25.16
CA ASN A 306 2.84 6.85 -25.33
C ASN A 306 4.29 7.25 -25.02
N LEU A 307 4.91 6.62 -24.02
CA LEU A 307 6.33 6.79 -23.77
C LEU A 307 7.16 6.40 -25.00
N GLU A 308 6.80 5.36 -25.76
CA GLU A 308 7.49 4.96 -27.02
C GLU A 308 7.71 6.13 -27.98
N HIS A 309 6.67 6.93 -28.17
CA HIS A 309 6.67 8.05 -29.10
C HIS A 309 7.22 9.35 -28.51
N CYS A 310 7.44 9.42 -27.20
CA CYS A 310 8.09 10.56 -26.57
C CYS A 310 9.62 10.50 -26.76
N HIS A 311 10.21 11.66 -27.05
CA HIS A 311 11.65 11.81 -27.25
C HIS A 311 12.15 13.02 -26.48
N PRO A 312 13.24 12.88 -25.70
CA PRO A 312 13.80 13.99 -24.99
C PRO A 312 14.33 15.02 -25.99
N ASN A 313 14.18 16.29 -25.65
CA ASN A 313 14.63 17.39 -26.50
C ASN A 313 15.14 18.55 -25.63
N TRP A 314 15.64 19.60 -26.28
CA TRP A 314 16.15 20.76 -25.57
C TRP A 314 15.95 22.04 -26.38
N THR A 315 15.98 23.17 -25.67
CA THR A 315 15.97 24.51 -26.23
C THR A 315 17.03 25.35 -25.52
N ALA A 316 18.01 25.87 -26.27
CA ALA A 316 18.96 26.83 -25.73
C ALA A 316 18.26 28.18 -25.53
N LEU A 317 18.41 28.75 -24.35
CA LEU A 317 17.85 30.05 -23.99
C LEU A 317 18.86 31.17 -24.27
N GLU A 318 18.37 32.40 -24.50
CA GLU A 318 19.21 33.55 -24.88
C GLU A 318 20.25 33.93 -23.81
N ASP A 319 19.97 33.62 -22.55
CA ASP A 319 20.84 33.87 -21.39
C ASP A 319 21.91 32.79 -21.19
N GLY A 320 22.01 31.81 -22.10
CA GLY A 320 22.96 30.70 -22.02
C GLY A 320 22.53 29.57 -21.09
N ARG A 321 21.28 29.58 -20.61
CA ARG A 321 20.64 28.42 -19.97
C ARG A 321 20.13 27.42 -21.01
N LEU A 322 19.79 26.22 -20.55
CA LEU A 322 19.26 25.13 -21.36
C LEU A 322 17.94 24.64 -20.75
N LEU A 323 16.86 24.72 -21.51
CA LEU A 323 15.64 23.98 -21.19
C LEU A 323 15.76 22.56 -21.74
N VAL A 324 15.58 21.55 -20.89
CA VAL A 324 15.60 20.13 -21.24
C VAL A 324 14.23 19.54 -20.98
N ASN A 325 13.67 18.86 -21.98
CA ASN A 325 12.45 18.08 -21.84
C ASN A 325 12.83 16.59 -21.80
N SER A 326 12.46 15.92 -20.71
CA SER A 326 12.55 14.47 -20.52
C SER A 326 11.18 13.81 -20.60
N CYS A 327 11.14 12.49 -20.75
CA CYS A 327 9.90 11.72 -20.76
C CYS A 327 9.96 10.60 -19.73
N SER A 328 8.86 10.32 -19.06
CA SER A 328 8.81 9.30 -18.03
C SER A 328 7.61 8.36 -18.13
N HIS A 329 7.75 7.19 -17.51
CA HIS A 329 6.68 6.22 -17.25
C HIS A 329 7.01 5.47 -15.96
N THR A 330 5.98 4.95 -15.29
CA THR A 330 6.15 4.09 -14.12
C THR A 330 5.38 2.80 -14.34
N ASP A 331 6.08 1.67 -14.19
CA ASP A 331 5.44 0.36 -14.14
C ASP A 331 5.21 -0.01 -12.68
N TYR A 332 3.99 -0.39 -12.35
CA TYR A 332 3.62 -0.85 -11.02
C TYR A 332 3.55 -2.37 -10.99
N TYR A 333 3.77 -2.95 -9.82
CA TYR A 333 3.45 -4.35 -9.62
C TYR A 333 1.98 -4.59 -10.01
N PRO A 334 1.65 -5.73 -10.67
CA PRO A 334 0.26 -6.15 -10.78
C PRO A 334 -0.39 -6.08 -9.40
N ASP A 335 -1.69 -5.78 -9.31
CA ASP A 335 -2.40 -5.64 -8.04
C ASP A 335 -2.46 -6.99 -7.29
N THR A 336 -1.32 -7.39 -6.73
CA THR A 336 -1.11 -8.48 -5.79
C THR A 336 -1.51 -8.02 -4.39
N GLY A 337 -1.92 -6.76 -4.24
CA GLY A 337 -2.37 -6.17 -2.99
C GLY A 337 -1.25 -5.76 -2.03
N GLN A 338 0.04 -5.94 -2.34
CA GLN A 338 1.11 -5.79 -1.33
C GLN A 338 1.99 -4.54 -1.47
N ILE A 339 2.35 -4.11 -2.67
CA ILE A 339 3.28 -2.98 -2.91
C ILE A 339 2.57 -1.91 -3.74
N THR A 340 2.68 -0.65 -3.32
CA THR A 340 2.04 0.50 -4.00
C THR A 340 3.02 1.40 -4.71
N ALA A 341 4.32 1.28 -4.39
CA ALA A 341 5.39 1.92 -5.13
C ALA A 341 5.53 1.33 -6.54
N ALA A 342 6.04 2.14 -7.46
CA ALA A 342 6.43 1.68 -8.78
C ALA A 342 7.51 0.60 -8.68
N SER A 343 7.36 -0.46 -9.48
CA SER A 343 8.39 -1.49 -9.66
C SER A 343 9.60 -0.95 -10.42
N GLU A 344 9.40 0.07 -11.27
CA GLU A 344 10.45 0.83 -11.93
C GLU A 344 9.94 2.20 -12.39
N ILE A 345 10.87 3.15 -12.55
CA ILE A 345 10.65 4.45 -13.17
C ILE A 345 11.49 4.50 -14.46
N ALA A 346 10.84 4.47 -15.61
CA ALA A 346 11.50 4.53 -16.91
C ALA A 346 11.65 5.99 -17.35
N CYS A 347 12.89 6.47 -17.50
CA CYS A 347 13.19 7.85 -17.91
C CYS A 347 13.94 7.88 -19.24
N LYS A 348 13.43 8.68 -20.19
CA LYS A 348 14.13 9.04 -21.43
C LYS A 348 14.74 10.44 -21.28
N MET A 349 16.07 10.52 -21.30
CA MET A 349 16.81 11.74 -21.00
C MET A 349 17.83 12.06 -22.10
N LEU A 350 18.37 13.28 -22.07
CA LEU A 350 19.56 13.64 -22.83
C LEU A 350 20.82 13.10 -22.13
N SER A 351 21.78 12.63 -22.93
CA SER A 351 23.10 12.19 -22.45
C SER A 351 23.91 13.35 -21.86
N SER A 352 24.86 13.01 -20.98
CA SER A 352 25.85 13.96 -20.43
C SER A 352 26.53 14.77 -21.54
N ASP A 353 26.99 14.10 -22.61
CA ASP A 353 27.69 14.74 -23.73
C ASP A 353 26.80 15.76 -24.45
N ARG A 354 25.51 15.44 -24.62
CA ARG A 354 24.56 16.34 -25.26
C ARG A 354 24.35 17.58 -24.42
N VAL A 355 24.07 17.40 -23.13
CA VAL A 355 23.82 18.52 -22.22
C VAL A 355 25.07 19.41 -22.13
N ALA A 356 26.25 18.82 -21.89
CA ALA A 356 27.53 19.53 -21.83
C ALA A 356 27.83 20.33 -23.10
N GLN A 357 27.56 19.75 -24.28
CA GLN A 357 27.69 20.44 -25.57
C GLN A 357 26.80 21.69 -25.63
N GLN A 358 25.55 21.60 -25.18
CA GLN A 358 24.61 22.73 -25.27
C GLN A 358 24.90 23.84 -24.25
N VAL A 359 25.28 23.48 -23.03
CA VAL A 359 25.69 24.50 -22.02
C VAL A 359 27.12 25.02 -22.23
N LYS A 360 27.85 24.48 -23.24
CA LYS A 360 29.25 24.82 -23.56
C LYS A 360 30.17 24.64 -22.35
N ALA A 361 29.97 23.56 -21.59
CA ALA A 361 30.78 23.18 -20.45
C ALA A 361 31.38 21.79 -20.65
N GLY A 362 32.37 21.43 -19.84
CA GLY A 362 32.79 20.05 -19.69
C GLY A 362 31.90 19.34 -18.67
N ALA A 363 31.60 18.06 -18.87
CA ALA A 363 31.03 17.24 -17.80
C ALA A 363 32.08 17.10 -16.69
N ALA A 364 31.75 17.51 -15.47
CA ALA A 364 32.59 17.30 -14.29
C ALA A 364 32.73 15.80 -13.97
N ARG A 365 31.67 15.03 -14.27
CA ARG A 365 31.61 13.57 -14.15
C ARG A 365 31.05 13.01 -15.45
N PRO A 366 31.88 12.80 -16.48
CA PRO A 366 31.41 12.16 -17.70
C PRO A 366 31.02 10.70 -17.42
N HIS A 367 30.08 10.16 -18.20
CA HIS A 367 29.64 8.76 -18.15
C HIS A 367 28.96 8.32 -16.83
N VAL A 368 28.13 9.19 -16.23
CA VAL A 368 27.23 8.77 -15.14
C VAL A 368 26.34 7.63 -15.65
N GLN A 369 26.36 6.51 -14.93
CA GLN A 369 25.61 5.31 -15.27
C GLN A 369 24.20 5.35 -14.69
N CYS A 370 23.29 4.52 -15.21
CA CYS A 370 21.97 4.35 -14.60
C CYS A 370 22.09 3.78 -13.18
N SER A 371 23.09 2.92 -12.92
CA SER A 371 23.42 2.40 -11.60
C SER A 371 23.77 3.50 -10.58
N ASP A 372 24.37 4.62 -11.00
CA ASP A 372 24.68 5.75 -10.11
C ASP A 372 23.42 6.48 -9.66
N VAL A 373 22.44 6.65 -10.56
CA VAL A 373 21.13 7.22 -10.22
C VAL A 373 20.36 6.29 -9.29
N ASN A 374 20.48 4.97 -9.46
CA ASN A 374 19.88 4.00 -8.53
C ASN A 374 20.51 4.08 -7.12
N ARG A 375 21.82 4.32 -7.01
CA ARG A 375 22.46 4.62 -5.71
C ARG A 375 21.91 5.90 -5.09
N HIS A 376 21.64 6.90 -5.92
CA HIS A 376 21.01 8.14 -5.48
C HIS A 376 19.58 7.92 -4.98
N ALA A 377 18.76 7.11 -5.66
CA ALA A 377 17.42 6.73 -5.20
C ALA A 377 17.47 6.15 -3.78
N VAL A 378 18.44 5.27 -3.50
CA VAL A 378 18.66 4.72 -2.15
C VAL A 378 19.10 5.78 -1.15
N SER A 379 20.07 6.62 -1.52
CA SER A 379 20.51 7.71 -0.63
C SER A 379 19.38 8.67 -0.29
N LEU A 380 18.50 8.96 -1.25
CA LEU A 380 17.34 9.81 -1.05
C LEU A 380 16.33 9.16 -0.10
N ALA A 381 15.99 7.90 -0.34
CA ALA A 381 15.13 7.14 0.57
C ALA A 381 15.71 7.07 1.99
N GLU A 382 17.02 6.85 2.17
CA GLU A 382 17.65 6.89 3.50
C GLU A 382 17.52 8.25 4.18
N LYS A 383 17.57 9.36 3.44
CA LYS A 383 17.37 10.72 3.99
C LYS A 383 15.92 10.97 4.39
N LEU A 384 14.97 10.37 3.67
CA LEU A 384 13.54 10.50 3.94
C LEU A 384 13.08 9.60 5.09
N ALA A 385 13.64 8.39 5.20
CA ALA A 385 13.20 7.35 6.12
C ALA A 385 13.00 7.86 7.55
N ALA A 386 11.91 7.43 8.19
CA ALA A 386 11.70 7.67 9.60
C ALA A 386 12.93 7.18 10.40
N PRO A 387 13.40 7.92 11.42
CA PRO A 387 14.64 7.56 12.13
C PRO A 387 14.64 6.12 12.67
N SER A 388 13.51 5.64 13.20
CA SER A 388 13.37 4.25 13.68
C SER A 388 13.51 3.23 12.54
N THR A 389 12.89 3.47 11.38
CA THR A 389 13.01 2.64 10.19
C THR A 389 14.46 2.55 9.72
N LEU A 390 15.15 3.69 9.61
CA LEU A 390 16.54 3.73 9.14
C LEU A 390 17.50 3.03 10.12
N GLU A 391 17.32 3.25 11.43
CA GLU A 391 18.11 2.57 12.46
C GLU A 391 17.91 1.05 12.37
N ARG A 392 16.66 0.61 12.25
CA ARG A 392 16.30 -0.81 12.11
C ARG A 392 16.90 -1.43 10.86
N PHE A 393 16.76 -0.76 9.72
CA PHE A 393 17.34 -1.18 8.45
C PHE A 393 18.86 -1.30 8.55
N ARG A 394 19.56 -0.30 9.08
CA ARG A 394 21.04 -0.36 9.22
C ARG A 394 21.50 -1.48 10.16
N LYS A 395 20.70 -1.81 11.17
CA LYS A 395 21.05 -2.82 12.17
C LYS A 395 20.78 -4.25 11.71
N LYS A 396 19.66 -4.48 11.03
CA LYS A 396 19.13 -5.82 10.72
C LYS A 396 18.84 -6.06 9.24
N GLY A 397 18.68 -4.98 8.48
CA GLY A 397 18.26 -5.02 7.09
C GLY A 397 19.35 -5.52 6.15
N ARG A 398 18.92 -6.20 5.11
CA ARG A 398 19.75 -6.51 3.93
C ARG A 398 19.93 -5.27 3.08
N GLY A 399 21.16 -5.00 2.68
CA GLY A 399 21.54 -3.79 1.95
C GLY A 399 21.17 -3.81 0.46
N TRP A 400 21.89 -3.02 -0.33
CA TRP A 400 21.73 -2.91 -1.78
C TRP A 400 23.02 -3.29 -2.50
N CYS A 401 22.89 -4.06 -3.58
CA CYS A 401 24.00 -4.47 -4.44
C CYS A 401 23.77 -3.97 -5.87
N PHE A 402 24.40 -2.86 -6.22
CA PHE A 402 24.28 -2.31 -7.57
C PHE A 402 25.27 -3.01 -8.50
N LEU A 403 24.74 -3.65 -9.54
CA LEU A 403 25.51 -4.31 -10.58
C LEU A 403 25.71 -3.36 -11.76
N ASP A 404 26.56 -3.76 -12.70
CA ASP A 404 26.79 -3.02 -13.94
C ASP A 404 25.49 -2.96 -14.78
N ASP A 405 25.24 -1.82 -15.41
CA ASP A 405 24.08 -1.67 -16.29
C ASP A 405 24.15 -2.62 -17.50
N THR A 406 22.99 -3.08 -17.96
CA THR A 406 22.87 -3.90 -19.17
C THR A 406 22.49 -3.03 -20.36
N HIS A 407 23.18 -3.17 -21.49
CA HIS A 407 22.83 -2.44 -22.70
C HIS A 407 21.64 -3.06 -23.44
N THR A 408 20.68 -2.24 -23.84
CA THR A 408 19.58 -2.66 -24.71
C THR A 408 20.12 -3.16 -26.05
N ALA A 409 19.68 -4.34 -26.46
CA ALA A 409 20.11 -4.97 -27.70
C ALA A 409 19.87 -4.05 -28.91
N GLY A 410 20.96 -3.67 -29.58
CA GLY A 410 20.95 -2.85 -30.79
C GLY A 410 20.53 -1.38 -30.59
N ASN A 411 20.46 -0.89 -29.35
CA ASN A 411 19.96 0.46 -29.03
C ASN A 411 18.57 0.76 -29.63
N ILE A 412 17.70 -0.26 -29.64
CA ILE A 412 16.35 -0.16 -30.22
C ILE A 412 15.37 0.29 -29.13
N GLY A 413 14.83 1.50 -29.26
CA GLY A 413 13.88 2.11 -28.30
C GLY A 413 12.70 1.19 -27.91
N PRO A 414 11.96 0.61 -28.88
CA PRO A 414 10.87 -0.31 -28.56
C PRO A 414 11.29 -1.55 -27.74
N ILE A 415 12.54 -2.02 -27.88
CA ILE A 415 13.04 -3.13 -27.06
C ILE A 415 13.24 -2.67 -25.62
N TRP A 416 13.88 -1.50 -25.42
CA TRP A 416 14.08 -0.91 -24.10
C TRP A 416 12.76 -0.70 -23.34
N ILE A 417 11.71 -0.25 -24.04
CA ILE A 417 10.41 0.05 -23.42
C ILE A 417 9.65 -1.22 -23.05
N PHE A 418 9.45 -2.12 -24.01
CA PHE A 418 8.49 -3.22 -23.85
C PHE A 418 9.09 -4.56 -23.43
N LYS A 419 10.42 -4.72 -23.47
CA LYS A 419 11.07 -6.00 -23.19
C LYS A 419 12.08 -5.93 -22.05
N ASP A 420 12.85 -4.86 -21.99
CA ASP A 420 13.80 -4.67 -20.91
C ASP A 420 13.03 -4.19 -19.66
N ALA A 421 13.54 -4.50 -18.47
CA ALA A 421 12.98 -4.07 -17.19
C ALA A 421 14.10 -3.95 -16.18
N LEU A 422 13.90 -3.13 -15.14
CA LEU A 422 14.77 -3.11 -13.97
C LEU A 422 14.77 -4.50 -13.34
N GLN A 423 15.96 -5.07 -13.18
CA GLN A 423 16.09 -6.40 -12.56
C GLN A 423 16.40 -6.24 -11.08
N LEU A 424 15.53 -6.81 -10.26
CA LEU A 424 15.63 -6.84 -8.81
C LEU A 424 15.74 -8.30 -8.36
N GLU A 425 16.89 -8.67 -7.81
CA GLU A 425 17.15 -10.04 -7.35
C GLU A 425 17.59 -10.04 -5.88
N GLU A 426 16.75 -10.60 -5.02
CA GLU A 426 17.08 -10.76 -3.60
C GLU A 426 18.10 -11.89 -3.39
N ASN A 427 19.13 -11.61 -2.59
CA ASN A 427 20.05 -12.63 -2.08
C ASN A 427 20.19 -12.53 -0.55
N ALA A 428 21.08 -13.36 0.02
CA ALA A 428 21.26 -13.46 1.46
C ALA A 428 21.65 -12.14 2.15
N THR A 429 22.28 -11.21 1.44
CA THR A 429 22.89 -10.01 2.01
C THR A 429 22.30 -8.71 1.50
N CYS A 430 21.70 -8.69 0.31
CA CYS A 430 21.22 -7.49 -0.34
C CYS A 430 20.15 -7.76 -1.41
N MET A 431 19.49 -6.69 -1.83
CA MET A 431 18.76 -6.62 -3.11
C MET A 431 19.73 -6.21 -4.21
N SER A 432 19.97 -7.10 -5.18
CA SER A 432 20.75 -6.79 -6.37
C SER A 432 19.92 -5.97 -7.36
N VAL A 433 20.49 -4.89 -7.91
CA VAL A 433 19.83 -3.97 -8.83
C VAL A 433 20.64 -3.87 -10.12
N THR A 434 20.00 -4.17 -11.25
CA THR A 434 20.59 -4.04 -12.60
C THR A 434 19.65 -3.22 -13.47
N SER A 435 20.15 -2.12 -14.05
CA SER A 435 19.37 -1.24 -14.92
C SER A 435 19.65 -1.52 -16.39
N PRO A 436 18.61 -1.66 -17.24
CA PRO A 436 18.79 -1.58 -18.68
C PRO A 436 19.00 -0.12 -19.13
N SER A 437 20.06 0.09 -19.90
CA SER A 437 20.43 1.37 -20.47
C SER A 437 20.35 1.34 -22.01
N LEU A 438 19.86 2.44 -22.58
CA LEU A 438 19.97 2.71 -24.02
C LEU A 438 20.69 4.04 -24.19
N PHE A 439 21.84 4.01 -24.86
CA PHE A 439 22.65 5.19 -25.10
C PHE A 439 22.85 5.41 -26.60
N THR A 440 22.76 6.66 -27.05
CA THR A 440 23.07 7.04 -28.43
C THR A 440 24.14 8.14 -28.46
N GLU A 441 25.12 7.95 -29.33
CA GLU A 441 26.21 8.92 -29.55
C GLU A 441 25.68 10.22 -30.17
N LEU A 442 26.45 11.31 -30.05
CA LEU A 442 26.06 12.64 -30.56
C LEU A 442 25.92 12.70 -32.08
N ASP A 443 26.61 11.84 -32.81
CA ASP A 443 26.58 11.69 -34.27
C ASP A 443 25.71 10.49 -34.73
N GLY A 444 25.00 9.85 -33.80
CA GLY A 444 24.06 8.78 -34.10
C GLY A 444 22.94 9.23 -35.05
N GLN A 445 22.57 8.38 -36.01
CA GLN A 445 21.53 8.73 -37.00
C GLN A 445 20.11 8.81 -36.41
N THR A 446 19.87 8.15 -35.28
CA THR A 446 18.55 8.02 -34.68
C THR A 446 18.61 8.54 -33.24
N TYR A 447 17.93 9.66 -32.99
CA TYR A 447 17.86 10.35 -31.70
C TYR A 447 19.24 10.56 -31.04
N PRO A 448 20.14 11.37 -31.65
CA PRO A 448 21.53 11.48 -31.19
C PRO A 448 21.66 12.14 -29.81
N GLY A 449 22.49 11.54 -28.95
CA GLY A 449 22.82 12.09 -27.64
C GLY A 449 21.74 11.85 -26.58
N CYS A 450 21.08 10.70 -26.61
CA CYS A 450 20.10 10.29 -25.62
C CYS A 450 20.69 9.26 -24.65
N HIS A 451 20.14 9.23 -23.43
CA HIS A 451 20.45 8.21 -22.42
C HIS A 451 19.15 7.81 -21.71
N TYR A 452 18.67 6.60 -21.96
CA TYR A 452 17.45 6.07 -21.35
C TYR A 452 17.82 5.07 -20.27
N CYS A 453 17.15 5.16 -19.13
CA CYS A 453 17.44 4.36 -17.95
C CYS A 453 16.14 3.95 -17.25
N LYS A 454 16.11 2.73 -16.70
CA LYS A 454 15.05 2.30 -15.79
C LYS A 454 15.57 2.34 -14.37
N PHE A 455 14.89 3.06 -13.49
CA PHE A 455 15.35 3.34 -12.15
C PHE A 455 14.52 2.69 -11.08
N LEU A 456 15.16 2.49 -9.94
CA LEU A 456 14.55 2.11 -8.69
C LEU A 456 13.67 3.26 -8.17
N SER A 457 12.44 2.96 -7.80
CA SER A 457 11.59 3.92 -7.11
C SER A 457 12.14 4.23 -5.70
N PRO A 458 12.27 5.52 -5.31
CA PRO A 458 12.56 5.88 -3.92
C PRO A 458 11.50 5.36 -2.93
N ALA A 459 10.23 5.25 -3.32
CA ALA A 459 9.17 4.69 -2.47
C ALA A 459 9.33 3.17 -2.31
N PHE A 460 9.72 2.46 -3.37
CA PHE A 460 10.03 1.04 -3.29
C PHE A 460 11.22 0.78 -2.34
N VAL A 461 12.25 1.65 -2.39
CA VAL A 461 13.37 1.56 -1.45
C VAL A 461 12.89 1.71 -0.01
N LEU A 462 12.01 2.68 0.28
CA LEU A 462 11.44 2.84 1.62
C LEU A 462 10.60 1.62 2.04
N ASP A 463 9.77 1.06 1.16
CA ASP A 463 9.01 -0.16 1.47
C ASP A 463 9.93 -1.34 1.80
N TRP A 464 11.01 -1.51 1.03
CA TRP A 464 12.04 -2.51 1.29
C TRP A 464 12.70 -2.32 2.67
N MET A 465 13.09 -1.09 3.01
CA MET A 465 13.68 -0.74 4.31
C MET A 465 12.71 -0.99 5.47
N MET A 466 11.42 -0.73 5.28
CA MET A 466 10.37 -0.95 6.28
C MET A 466 10.02 -2.42 6.46
N THR A 467 10.17 -3.24 5.40
CA THR A 467 9.62 -4.59 5.37
C THR A 467 10.62 -5.67 4.99
N ASP A 468 10.68 -6.04 3.70
CA ASP A 468 11.31 -7.28 3.26
C ASP A 468 12.79 -7.36 3.60
N SER A 469 13.53 -6.23 3.63
CA SER A 469 14.95 -6.23 4.04
C SER A 469 15.18 -6.81 5.43
N LEU A 470 14.17 -6.77 6.31
CA LEU A 470 14.23 -7.20 7.70
C LEU A 470 13.82 -8.66 7.90
N LYS A 471 13.23 -9.29 6.88
CA LYS A 471 12.89 -10.72 6.92
C LYS A 471 14.18 -11.54 6.87
N PRO A 472 14.19 -12.80 7.32
CA PRO A 472 15.26 -13.72 6.97
C PRO A 472 15.37 -13.81 5.45
N ALA A 473 16.58 -13.95 4.91
CA ALA A 473 16.74 -14.18 3.47
C ALA A 473 15.94 -15.42 3.12
N GLN A 474 14.95 -15.27 2.24
CA GLN A 474 14.30 -16.43 1.68
C GLN A 474 15.39 -17.08 0.83
N ILE A 475 16.05 -18.11 1.38
CA ILE A 475 16.96 -18.94 0.61
C ILE A 475 16.07 -19.60 -0.43
N PHE A 476 15.92 -18.96 -1.58
CA PHE A 476 15.27 -19.51 -2.74
C PHE A 476 15.99 -20.82 -3.01
N ARG A 477 15.37 -21.92 -2.58
CA ARG A 477 15.77 -23.25 -3.04
C ARG A 477 15.55 -23.19 -4.55
N SER A 478 16.64 -23.10 -5.28
CA SER A 478 16.72 -22.86 -6.72
C SER A 478 16.06 -23.98 -7.53
N SER A 479 14.75 -24.12 -7.44
CA SER A 479 13.95 -24.97 -8.32
C SER A 479 12.82 -24.13 -8.87
N GLN A 480 13.05 -23.65 -10.08
CA GLN A 480 12.13 -22.93 -10.97
C GLN A 480 12.08 -21.41 -10.77
N SER A 481 12.63 -20.71 -11.77
CA SER A 481 12.36 -19.31 -12.07
C SER A 481 10.87 -19.03 -11.97
N HIS A 482 10.46 -18.37 -10.89
CA HIS A 482 9.13 -17.81 -10.77
C HIS A 482 8.99 -16.67 -11.79
N LYS A 483 8.52 -17.00 -12.99
CA LYS A 483 7.35 -16.26 -13.46
C LYS A 483 6.33 -16.45 -12.35
N LEU A 484 5.95 -15.39 -11.65
CA LEU A 484 4.80 -15.35 -10.74
C LEU A 484 3.54 -15.75 -11.53
N LYS A 485 3.37 -17.04 -11.80
CA LYS A 485 2.09 -17.62 -12.17
C LYS A 485 1.31 -17.73 -10.87
N PHE A 486 0.57 -16.68 -10.55
CA PHE A 486 -0.68 -16.84 -9.81
C PHE A 486 -1.62 -17.66 -10.71
N GLU A 487 -1.47 -18.98 -10.71
CA GLU A 487 -2.56 -19.85 -11.13
C GLU A 487 -3.64 -19.72 -10.05
N THR A 488 -4.59 -18.83 -10.32
CA THR A 488 -5.89 -18.89 -9.68
C THR A 488 -6.41 -20.31 -9.91
N ALA A 489 -6.48 -21.09 -8.84
CA ALA A 489 -7.24 -22.34 -8.83
C ALA A 489 -8.74 -21.99 -8.89
N ILE A 490 -9.19 -21.46 -10.02
CA ILE A 490 -10.59 -21.40 -10.39
C ILE A 490 -10.96 -22.81 -10.83
N PRO A 491 -11.86 -23.52 -10.11
CA PRO A 491 -12.37 -24.78 -10.61
C PRO A 491 -13.06 -24.50 -11.94
N LYS A 492 -12.62 -25.14 -13.02
CA LYS A 492 -13.36 -25.17 -14.29
C LYS A 492 -14.78 -25.64 -13.99
N ARG A 493 -15.75 -24.73 -14.10
CA ARG A 493 -17.18 -25.02 -14.01
C ARG A 493 -17.52 -26.12 -15.02
N ALA A 494 -17.93 -27.28 -14.51
CA ALA A 494 -18.79 -28.18 -15.26
C ALA A 494 -20.12 -27.46 -15.45
N ALA A 495 -20.49 -27.18 -16.70
CA ALA A 495 -21.80 -26.67 -17.06
C ALA A 495 -22.84 -27.77 -16.79
N MET A 496 -23.52 -27.71 -15.65
CA MET A 496 -24.79 -28.41 -15.46
C MET A 496 -25.91 -27.53 -16.05
N HIS A 497 -26.40 -27.93 -17.21
CA HIS A 497 -27.66 -27.42 -17.76
C HIS A 497 -28.81 -27.82 -16.85
N PHE A 498 -29.42 -26.85 -16.17
CA PHE A 498 -30.77 -26.99 -15.62
C PHE A 498 -31.77 -26.36 -16.59
N SER A 499 -32.62 -27.20 -17.17
CA SER A 499 -33.78 -26.82 -17.96
C SER A 499 -34.91 -26.38 -17.01
N LEU A 500 -35.32 -25.11 -17.08
CA LEU A 500 -36.54 -24.62 -16.43
C LEU A 500 -37.72 -24.68 -17.42
N PRO A 501 -38.94 -25.06 -16.99
CA PRO A 501 -40.10 -25.15 -17.87
C PRO A 501 -40.67 -23.76 -18.21
N GLN A 502 -41.05 -23.58 -19.48
CA GLN A 502 -41.80 -22.41 -19.94
C GLN A 502 -43.22 -22.40 -19.35
N LEU A 503 -43.56 -21.29 -18.67
CA LEU A 503 -44.94 -20.94 -18.33
C LEU A 503 -45.55 -20.15 -19.50
N SER A 504 -46.57 -20.72 -20.12
CA SER A 504 -47.43 -20.07 -21.11
C SER A 504 -48.47 -19.19 -20.42
N VAL A 505 -48.46 -17.89 -20.69
CA VAL A 505 -49.55 -16.97 -20.34
C VAL A 505 -50.46 -16.85 -21.55
N GLY A 506 -51.68 -17.37 -21.43
CA GLY A 506 -52.76 -17.20 -22.40
C GLY A 506 -53.60 -15.97 -22.04
N TYR A 507 -53.77 -15.07 -23.01
CA TYR A 507 -54.78 -14.01 -22.98
C TYR A 507 -56.11 -14.56 -23.49
N GLN A 508 -57.17 -14.37 -22.70
CA GLN A 508 -58.54 -14.11 -23.16
C GLN A 508 -59.14 -13.01 -22.31
#